data_AF-A0A2P6G7J1-F1
#
_entry.id   AF-A0A2P6G7J1-F1
#
_cell.length_a   1.000
_cell.length_b   1.000
_cell.length_c   1.000
_cell.angle_alpha   90.00
_cell.angle_beta   90.00
_cell.angle_gamma   90.00
#
_symmetry.space_group_name_H-M   'P 1'
#
loop_
_entity.id
_entity.type
_entity.pdbx_description
1 polymer ?
#
loop_
_entity_poly.entity_id
_entity_poly.type
_entity_poly.pdbx_seq_one_letter_code
_entity_poly.pdbx_strand_id
1 'polypeptide(L)'
;VKKEIPDLHIHAFSPFEIWYGASKSKLNYKDFLSDLKECGLGSMPGTAAEILDADVRRQLTQNKLSTDSWIEIIKEAHLIGIPTSSTIMYGHIDGPEHWANHLATLRDIQKETNGFTELVPLSFVYKNSPLYLNGKGTVRKGPTISEANKMHAISRLMLKGWIDNIQVSWPKLGLERARELLNYGVNDLGGTLMNESISRSAGADFGQEITSFELVKLIRSIGKIPLQRTTLYQPLFDFSQKDPIKTRPLVDRTSKKTIDFINQL
;
A
#
# COMPACT_ATOMS: atom_id res chain seq x y z
N VAL A 1 -17.85 12.72 9.89
CA VAL A 1 -16.53 12.37 10.49
C VAL A 1 -15.88 13.59 11.14
N LYS A 2 -15.39 14.58 10.38
CA LYS A 2 -14.69 15.74 10.96
C LYS A 2 -15.45 16.54 12.01
N LYS A 3 -16.79 16.62 11.92
CA LYS A 3 -17.62 17.24 12.96
C LYS A 3 -17.56 16.51 14.32
N GLU A 4 -17.43 15.18 14.30
CA GLU A 4 -17.43 14.34 15.51
C GLU A 4 -16.01 14.06 16.03
N ILE A 5 -15.04 13.88 15.12
CA ILE A 5 -13.64 13.60 15.45
C ILE A 5 -12.74 14.50 14.58
N PRO A 6 -12.52 15.76 14.98
CA PRO A 6 -11.82 16.75 14.16
C PRO A 6 -10.39 16.34 13.80
N ASP A 7 -9.68 15.74 14.75
CA ASP A 7 -8.25 15.41 14.63
C ASP A 7 -7.98 14.11 13.85
N LEU A 8 -9.02 13.33 13.53
CA LEU A 8 -8.86 12.09 12.79
C LEU A 8 -8.39 12.38 11.36
N HIS A 9 -7.21 11.88 10.98
CA HIS A 9 -6.72 11.95 9.60
C HIS A 9 -7.59 11.07 8.70
N ILE A 10 -8.10 11.64 7.61
CA ILE A 10 -8.92 10.94 6.63
C ILE A 10 -8.03 10.57 5.44
N HIS A 11 -7.67 9.30 5.33
CA HIS A 11 -7.03 8.70 4.16
C HIS A 11 -8.06 7.89 3.39
N ALA A 12 -8.61 8.43 2.30
CA ALA A 12 -9.79 7.85 1.66
C ALA A 12 -9.83 8.13 0.15
N PHE A 13 -10.70 7.39 -0.54
CA PHE A 13 -10.98 7.46 -1.98
C PHE A 13 -9.79 7.14 -2.88
N SER A 14 -9.82 5.96 -3.47
CA SER A 14 -8.92 5.58 -4.55
C SER A 14 -9.13 6.46 -5.79
N PRO A 15 -8.13 6.56 -6.69
CA PRO A 15 -8.29 7.23 -7.97
C PRO A 15 -9.50 6.74 -8.80
N PHE A 16 -9.89 5.47 -8.66
CA PHE A 16 -11.09 4.95 -9.31
C PHE A 16 -12.37 5.60 -8.75
N GLU A 17 -12.45 5.78 -7.43
CA GLU A 17 -13.58 6.44 -6.78
C GLU A 17 -13.62 7.94 -7.09
N ILE A 18 -12.47 8.60 -7.21
CA ILE A 18 -12.38 10.00 -7.67
C ILE A 18 -12.88 10.12 -9.11
N TRP A 19 -12.41 9.25 -10.00
CA TRP A 19 -12.86 9.21 -11.39
C TRP A 19 -14.38 9.04 -11.51
N TYR A 20 -14.93 8.07 -10.77
CA TYR A 20 -16.36 7.79 -10.78
C TYR A 20 -17.16 8.95 -10.15
N GLY A 21 -16.70 9.47 -9.01
CA GLY A 21 -17.35 10.56 -8.28
C GLY A 21 -17.38 11.87 -9.07
N ALA A 22 -16.26 12.25 -9.68
CA ALA A 22 -16.16 13.43 -10.54
C ALA A 22 -17.10 13.30 -11.76
N SER A 23 -17.11 12.13 -12.42
CA SER A 23 -18.02 11.83 -13.53
C SER A 23 -19.50 11.96 -13.14
N LYS A 24 -19.89 11.40 -11.99
CA LYS A 24 -21.27 11.50 -11.47
C LYS A 24 -21.67 12.90 -11.07
N SER A 25 -20.73 13.67 -10.55
CA SER A 25 -20.93 15.07 -10.12
C SER A 25 -20.81 16.06 -11.28
N LYS A 26 -20.41 15.61 -12.47
CA LYS A 26 -20.11 16.45 -13.65
C LYS A 26 -19.06 17.53 -13.35
N LEU A 27 -18.09 17.18 -12.49
CA LEU A 27 -16.94 18.02 -12.14
C LEU A 27 -15.69 17.47 -12.80
N ASN A 28 -14.70 18.32 -13.05
CA ASN A 28 -13.35 17.85 -13.32
C ASN A 28 -12.72 17.31 -12.00
N TYR A 29 -11.58 16.60 -12.10
CA TYR A 29 -10.97 15.99 -10.93
C TYR A 29 -10.52 17.01 -9.90
N LYS A 30 -9.96 18.14 -10.33
CA LYS A 30 -9.46 19.20 -9.46
C LYS A 30 -10.57 19.78 -8.58
N ASP A 31 -11.72 20.12 -9.16
CA ASP A 31 -12.85 20.69 -8.44
C ASP A 31 -13.43 19.67 -7.46
N PHE A 32 -13.64 18.43 -7.92
CA PHE A 32 -14.14 17.35 -7.05
C PHE A 32 -13.19 17.06 -5.87
N LEU A 33 -11.88 17.04 -6.12
CA LEU A 33 -10.88 16.86 -5.07
C LEU A 33 -10.81 18.05 -4.11
N SER A 34 -11.02 19.27 -4.62
CA SER A 34 -11.07 20.48 -3.80
C SER A 34 -12.26 20.43 -2.84
N ASP A 35 -13.45 20.04 -3.31
CA ASP A 35 -14.62 19.82 -2.46
C ASP A 35 -14.36 18.78 -1.37
N LEU A 36 -13.71 17.66 -1.72
CA LEU A 36 -13.33 16.63 -0.75
C LEU A 36 -12.34 17.15 0.29
N LYS A 37 -11.37 17.97 -0.13
CA LYS A 37 -10.39 18.60 0.76
C LYS A 37 -11.06 19.55 1.74
N GLU A 38 -11.99 20.39 1.27
CA GLU A 38 -12.80 21.27 2.12
C GLU A 38 -13.65 20.49 3.11
N CYS A 39 -14.16 19.32 2.71
CA CYS A 39 -14.85 18.38 3.59
C CYS A 39 -13.92 17.64 4.58
N GLY A 40 -12.60 17.84 4.47
CA GLY A 40 -11.60 17.35 5.41
C GLY A 40 -10.83 16.11 4.97
N LEU A 41 -10.80 15.78 3.68
CA LEU A 41 -9.89 14.76 3.13
C LEU A 41 -8.43 15.17 3.38
N GLY A 42 -7.66 14.28 4.01
CA GLY A 42 -6.27 14.55 4.39
C GLY A 42 -5.23 13.92 3.46
N SER A 43 -5.51 12.74 2.90
CA SER A 43 -4.68 12.09 1.87
C SER A 43 -5.48 11.02 1.12
N MET A 44 -4.92 10.49 0.03
CA MET A 44 -5.57 9.42 -0.76
C MET A 44 -4.71 8.16 -0.89
N PRO A 45 -5.32 6.96 -0.92
CA PRO A 45 -4.62 5.74 -1.29
C PRO A 45 -4.31 5.72 -2.79
N GLY A 46 -3.07 5.43 -3.18
CA GLY A 46 -2.67 5.27 -4.60
C GLY A 46 -3.04 3.92 -5.22
N THR A 47 -4.18 3.34 -4.81
CA THR A 47 -4.67 2.05 -5.32
C THR A 47 -5.28 2.22 -6.72
N ALA A 48 -5.86 1.13 -7.27
CA ALA A 48 -6.39 1.07 -8.65
C ALA A 48 -5.36 1.30 -9.78
N ALA A 49 -4.08 1.46 -9.41
CA ALA A 49 -2.96 1.48 -10.33
C ALA A 49 -2.72 0.10 -10.95
N GLU A 50 -2.87 -0.98 -10.18
CA GLU A 50 -2.46 -2.34 -10.56
C GLU A 50 -1.05 -2.31 -11.18
N ILE A 51 -0.97 -2.39 -12.51
CA ILE A 51 0.19 -2.00 -13.32
C ILE A 51 -0.21 -0.79 -14.19
N LEU A 52 0.61 0.28 -14.18
CA LEU A 52 0.47 1.46 -15.03
C LEU A 52 1.04 1.19 -16.43
N ASP A 53 0.50 0.18 -17.10
CA ASP A 53 0.88 -0.25 -18.45
C ASP A 53 -0.39 -0.50 -19.27
N ALA A 54 -0.47 0.09 -20.46
CA ALA A 54 -1.69 0.06 -21.27
C ALA A 54 -2.06 -1.37 -21.73
N ASP A 55 -1.07 -2.21 -22.04
CA ASP A 55 -1.31 -3.56 -22.54
C ASP A 55 -1.74 -4.51 -21.43
N VAL A 56 -1.14 -4.38 -20.25
CA VAL A 56 -1.59 -5.11 -19.05
C VAL A 56 -2.99 -4.64 -18.66
N ARG A 57 -3.25 -3.34 -18.59
CA ARG A 57 -4.57 -2.81 -18.19
C ARG A 57 -5.67 -3.19 -19.18
N ARG A 58 -5.41 -3.20 -20.48
CA ARG A 58 -6.39 -3.65 -21.49
C ARG A 58 -6.83 -5.09 -21.25
N GLN A 59 -5.94 -5.94 -20.75
CA GLN A 59 -6.25 -7.34 -20.41
C GLN A 59 -6.97 -7.47 -19.06
N LEU A 60 -6.63 -6.64 -18.08
CA LEU A 60 -7.22 -6.67 -16.74
C LEU A 60 -8.61 -6.02 -16.68
N THR A 61 -8.84 -4.97 -17.47
CA THR A 61 -9.97 -4.07 -17.27
C THR A 61 -10.57 -3.62 -18.60
N GLN A 62 -11.65 -4.27 -19.03
CA GLN A 62 -12.58 -3.66 -19.99
C GLN A 62 -13.48 -2.69 -19.21
N ASN A 63 -13.51 -1.41 -19.59
CA ASN A 63 -14.36 -0.34 -19.01
C ASN A 63 -14.00 0.16 -17.59
N LYS A 64 -12.70 0.29 -17.25
CA LYS A 64 -12.28 0.96 -16.00
C LYS A 64 -11.36 2.16 -16.27
N LEU A 65 -11.00 2.87 -15.20
CA LEU A 65 -10.03 3.97 -15.17
C LEU A 65 -8.80 3.68 -16.06
N SER A 66 -8.40 4.60 -16.94
CA SER A 66 -7.18 4.46 -17.76
C SER A 66 -5.92 4.82 -16.97
N THR A 67 -4.74 4.45 -17.48
CA THR A 67 -3.45 4.91 -16.92
C THR A 67 -3.39 6.43 -16.90
N ASP A 68 -3.75 7.08 -18.01
CA ASP A 68 -3.65 8.54 -18.13
C ASP A 68 -4.55 9.26 -17.13
N SER A 69 -5.80 8.80 -16.97
CA SER A 69 -6.70 9.37 -15.97
C SER A 69 -6.26 9.09 -14.54
N TRP A 70 -5.62 7.93 -14.27
CA TRP A 70 -5.02 7.68 -12.96
C TRP A 70 -3.89 8.69 -12.68
N ILE A 71 -3.01 8.92 -13.65
CA ILE A 71 -1.90 9.87 -13.54
C ILE A 71 -2.43 11.30 -13.34
N GLU A 72 -3.44 11.70 -14.13
CA GLU A 72 -4.09 13.01 -14.04
C GLU A 72 -4.66 13.24 -12.64
N ILE A 73 -5.44 12.30 -12.11
CA ILE A 73 -6.04 12.40 -10.77
C ILE A 73 -4.97 12.56 -9.68
N ILE A 74 -3.90 11.77 -9.73
CA ILE A 74 -2.83 11.83 -8.75
C ILE A 74 -2.09 13.17 -8.82
N LYS A 75 -1.78 13.65 -10.03
CA LYS A 75 -1.15 14.95 -10.21
C LYS A 75 -2.03 16.09 -9.71
N GLU A 76 -3.32 16.09 -10.05
CA GLU A 76 -4.27 17.11 -9.56
C GLU A 76 -4.36 17.09 -8.04
N ALA A 77 -4.45 15.91 -7.41
CA ALA A 77 -4.43 15.76 -5.96
C ALA A 77 -3.17 16.39 -5.35
N HIS A 78 -1.99 16.08 -5.88
CA HIS A 78 -0.73 16.62 -5.39
C HIS A 78 -0.63 18.15 -5.57
N LEU A 79 -1.05 18.68 -6.73
CA LEU A 79 -1.02 20.11 -7.06
C LEU A 79 -1.90 20.94 -6.12
N ILE A 80 -3.02 20.37 -5.64
CA ILE A 80 -3.86 21.02 -4.63
C ILE A 80 -3.46 20.65 -3.20
N GLY A 81 -2.33 19.97 -2.99
CA GLY A 81 -1.77 19.66 -1.67
C GLY A 81 -2.46 18.50 -0.94
N ILE A 82 -3.04 17.54 -1.66
CA ILE A 82 -3.50 16.26 -1.11
C ILE A 82 -2.41 15.22 -1.40
N PRO A 83 -1.62 14.80 -0.40
CA PRO A 83 -0.61 13.76 -0.60
C PRO A 83 -1.28 12.40 -0.86
N THR A 84 -0.57 11.51 -1.56
CA THR A 84 -1.07 10.17 -1.85
C THR A 84 -0.05 9.08 -1.54
N SER A 85 -0.51 7.88 -1.21
CA SER A 85 0.37 6.72 -1.33
C SER A 85 0.51 6.31 -2.80
N SER A 86 1.43 5.41 -3.12
CA SER A 86 1.51 4.76 -4.43
C SER A 86 1.54 3.25 -4.26
N THR A 87 0.94 2.50 -5.19
CA THR A 87 0.87 1.04 -5.09
C THR A 87 1.19 0.38 -6.42
N ILE A 88 1.76 -0.83 -6.36
CA ILE A 88 1.95 -1.69 -7.52
C ILE A 88 1.45 -3.10 -7.18
N MET A 89 0.43 -3.59 -7.88
CA MET A 89 0.04 -5.00 -7.79
C MET A 89 0.81 -5.80 -8.83
N TYR A 90 1.58 -6.79 -8.42
CA TYR A 90 2.54 -7.47 -9.30
C TYR A 90 2.55 -8.98 -9.16
N GLY A 91 3.07 -9.65 -10.19
CA GLY A 91 3.19 -11.10 -10.27
C GLY A 91 1.90 -11.78 -10.76
N HIS A 92 1.07 -11.10 -11.54
CA HIS A 92 -0.10 -11.67 -12.22
C HIS A 92 0.19 -11.98 -13.70
N ILE A 93 -0.42 -11.27 -14.64
CA ILE A 93 -0.09 -11.34 -16.09
C ILE A 93 1.11 -10.47 -16.49
N ASP A 94 1.70 -9.78 -15.53
CA ASP A 94 2.77 -8.80 -15.72
C ASP A 94 4.18 -9.42 -15.66
N GLY A 95 5.20 -8.58 -15.77
CA GLY A 95 6.60 -9.00 -15.73
C GLY A 95 7.55 -7.84 -15.50
N PRO A 96 8.87 -8.11 -15.44
CA PRO A 96 9.88 -7.13 -14.99
C PRO A 96 9.90 -5.81 -15.77
N GLU A 97 9.66 -5.82 -17.08
CA GLU A 97 9.60 -4.61 -17.89
C GLU A 97 8.43 -3.71 -17.47
N HIS A 98 7.24 -4.29 -17.31
CA HIS A 98 6.07 -3.58 -16.82
C HIS A 98 6.29 -2.98 -15.41
N TRP A 99 7.03 -3.69 -14.54
CA TRP A 99 7.35 -3.20 -13.20
C TRP A 99 8.32 -2.03 -13.24
N ALA A 100 9.37 -2.12 -14.07
CA ALA A 100 10.33 -1.04 -14.24
C ALA A 100 9.65 0.22 -14.79
N ASN A 101 8.78 0.07 -15.79
CA ASN A 101 8.00 1.17 -16.35
C ASN A 101 7.06 1.79 -15.32
N HIS A 102 6.36 0.97 -14.53
CA HIS A 102 5.52 1.47 -13.43
C HIS A 102 6.32 2.31 -12.43
N LEU A 103 7.46 1.80 -11.95
CA LEU A 103 8.32 2.52 -11.01
C LEU A 103 8.89 3.81 -11.62
N ALA A 104 9.22 3.81 -12.91
CA ALA A 104 9.66 5.02 -13.63
C ALA A 104 8.55 6.07 -13.68
N THR A 105 7.32 5.68 -14.02
CA THR A 105 6.14 6.57 -14.03
C THR A 105 5.92 7.21 -12.66
N LEU A 106 5.94 6.43 -11.58
CA LEU A 106 5.79 6.97 -10.21
C LEU A 106 6.88 7.97 -9.87
N ARG A 107 8.14 7.65 -10.21
CA ARG A 107 9.27 8.55 -9.99
C ARG A 107 9.10 9.86 -10.76
N ASP A 108 8.64 9.81 -11.99
CA ASP A 108 8.53 11.01 -12.83
C ASP A 108 7.37 11.89 -12.40
N ILE A 109 6.25 11.32 -11.94
CA ILE A 109 5.20 12.06 -11.24
C ILE A 109 5.75 12.71 -9.96
N GLN A 110 6.55 11.98 -9.18
CA GLN A 110 7.12 12.51 -7.95
C GLN A 110 8.08 13.68 -8.20
N LYS A 111 8.89 13.62 -9.27
CA LYS A 111 9.76 14.74 -9.67
C LYS A 111 8.97 16.01 -9.96
N GLU A 112 7.78 15.87 -10.55
CA GLU A 112 6.94 16.99 -10.95
C GLU A 112 6.13 17.55 -9.77
N THR A 113 5.64 16.68 -8.89
CA THR A 113 4.59 17.05 -7.93
C THR A 113 4.96 16.86 -6.46
N ASN A 114 5.96 16.03 -6.17
CA ASN A 114 6.48 15.74 -4.83
C ASN A 114 5.40 15.40 -3.78
N GLY A 115 4.33 14.72 -4.19
CA GLY A 115 3.16 14.44 -3.34
C GLY A 115 3.01 13.01 -2.85
N PHE A 116 3.81 12.06 -3.37
CA PHE A 116 3.78 10.69 -2.87
C PHE A 116 4.44 10.57 -1.50
N THR A 117 3.77 9.89 -0.58
CA THR A 117 4.28 9.60 0.76
C THR A 117 5.04 8.28 0.84
N GLU A 118 4.63 7.27 0.07
CA GLU A 118 5.24 5.94 0.05
C GLU A 118 4.93 5.15 -1.23
N LEU A 119 5.71 4.08 -1.46
CA LEU A 119 5.35 2.96 -2.32
C LEU A 119 4.95 1.75 -1.49
N VAL A 120 3.85 1.10 -1.88
CA VAL A 120 3.38 -0.18 -1.33
C VAL A 120 3.34 -1.24 -2.44
N PRO A 121 4.35 -2.12 -2.54
CA PRO A 121 4.27 -3.30 -3.38
C PRO A 121 3.25 -4.31 -2.84
N LEU A 122 2.33 -4.73 -3.69
CA LEU A 122 1.23 -5.64 -3.37
C LEU A 122 1.37 -6.93 -4.19
N SER A 123 1.87 -7.99 -3.56
CA SER A 123 1.94 -9.29 -4.25
C SER A 123 0.54 -9.79 -4.63
N PHE A 124 0.40 -10.29 -5.85
CA PHE A 124 -0.86 -10.85 -6.30
C PHE A 124 -1.23 -12.11 -5.50
N VAL A 125 -2.44 -12.13 -4.93
CA VAL A 125 -3.01 -13.28 -4.20
C VAL A 125 -4.07 -13.91 -5.09
N TYR A 126 -3.83 -15.14 -5.53
CA TYR A 126 -4.57 -15.73 -6.65
C TYR A 126 -5.81 -16.53 -6.26
N LYS A 127 -5.84 -17.12 -5.05
CA LYS A 127 -6.77 -18.22 -4.68
C LYS A 127 -8.24 -17.93 -5.03
N ASN A 128 -8.72 -16.72 -4.71
CA ASN A 128 -10.10 -16.29 -4.98
C ASN A 128 -10.20 -15.13 -5.99
N SER A 129 -9.13 -14.84 -6.73
CA SER A 129 -9.13 -13.70 -7.65
C SER A 129 -9.90 -14.03 -8.93
N PRO A 130 -10.92 -13.23 -9.33
CA PRO A 130 -11.64 -13.43 -10.60
C PRO A 130 -10.71 -13.45 -11.80
N LEU A 131 -9.63 -12.67 -11.75
CA LEU A 131 -8.60 -12.66 -12.80
C LEU A 131 -7.99 -14.05 -12.97
N TYR A 132 -7.57 -14.69 -11.88
CA TYR A 132 -6.95 -16.01 -11.92
C TYR A 132 -7.96 -17.10 -12.30
N LEU A 133 -9.17 -17.05 -11.71
CA LEU A 133 -10.23 -18.05 -11.95
C LEU A 133 -10.73 -18.03 -13.40
N ASN A 134 -10.83 -16.84 -14.02
CA ASN A 134 -11.30 -16.70 -15.40
C ASN A 134 -10.15 -16.72 -16.42
N GLY A 135 -8.90 -16.62 -15.97
CA GLY A 135 -7.72 -16.41 -16.80
C GLY A 135 -7.23 -17.62 -17.60
N LYS A 136 -7.96 -18.74 -17.62
CA LYS A 136 -7.65 -19.94 -18.44
C LYS A 136 -6.18 -20.41 -18.39
N GLY A 137 -5.49 -20.21 -17.27
CA GLY A 137 -4.10 -20.64 -17.06
C GLY A 137 -3.01 -19.66 -17.52
N THR A 138 -3.34 -18.47 -18.04
CA THR A 138 -2.34 -17.45 -18.42
C THR A 138 -1.94 -16.53 -17.27
N VAL A 139 -2.67 -16.56 -16.16
CA VAL A 139 -2.45 -15.71 -14.99
C VAL A 139 -1.57 -16.45 -13.98
N ARG A 140 -0.48 -15.82 -13.56
CA ARG A 140 0.42 -16.38 -12.54
C ARG A 140 -0.26 -16.44 -11.17
N LYS A 141 0.24 -17.34 -10.31
CA LYS A 141 -0.20 -17.49 -8.90
C LYS A 141 0.39 -16.43 -7.96
N GLY A 142 1.01 -15.38 -8.48
CA GLY A 142 1.80 -14.43 -7.72
C GLY A 142 3.28 -14.47 -8.06
N PRO A 143 4.06 -13.53 -7.48
CA PRO A 143 5.50 -13.47 -7.65
C PRO A 143 6.20 -14.60 -6.88
N THR A 144 7.35 -15.02 -7.39
CA THR A 144 8.31 -15.84 -6.64
C THR A 144 8.89 -15.04 -5.47
N ILE A 145 9.48 -15.73 -4.50
CA ILE A 145 10.20 -15.10 -3.38
C ILE A 145 11.31 -14.18 -3.88
N SER A 146 12.06 -14.62 -4.90
CA SER A 146 13.13 -13.81 -5.52
C SER A 146 12.59 -12.54 -6.15
N GLU A 147 11.47 -12.61 -6.87
CA GLU A 147 10.82 -11.42 -7.44
C GLU A 147 10.30 -10.49 -6.36
N ALA A 148 9.75 -11.00 -5.25
CA ALA A 148 9.32 -10.16 -4.14
C ALA A 148 10.50 -9.43 -3.48
N ASN A 149 11.63 -10.09 -3.28
CA ASN A 149 12.86 -9.45 -2.77
C ASN A 149 13.37 -8.38 -3.75
N LYS A 150 13.43 -8.72 -5.04
CA LYS A 150 13.88 -7.80 -6.09
C LYS A 150 12.96 -6.60 -6.23
N MET A 151 11.64 -6.78 -6.15
CA MET A 151 10.68 -5.68 -6.21
C MET A 151 11.02 -4.62 -5.15
N HIS A 152 11.12 -5.01 -3.87
CA HIS A 152 11.43 -4.05 -2.80
C HIS A 152 12.83 -3.44 -2.92
N ALA A 153 13.85 -4.25 -3.21
CA ALA A 153 15.24 -3.77 -3.32
C ALA A 153 15.43 -2.83 -4.53
N ILE A 154 14.84 -3.16 -5.68
CA ILE A 154 14.91 -2.33 -6.88
C ILE A 154 14.08 -1.06 -6.70
N SER A 155 12.88 -1.14 -6.09
CA SER A 155 12.10 0.06 -5.76
C SER A 155 12.89 1.03 -4.90
N ARG A 156 13.59 0.54 -3.85
CA ARG A 156 14.47 1.37 -3.03
C ARG A 156 15.56 2.05 -3.84
N LEU A 157 16.18 1.35 -4.79
CA LEU A 157 17.24 1.91 -5.63
C LEU A 157 16.70 2.91 -6.65
N MET A 158 15.61 2.57 -7.35
CA MET A 158 15.02 3.41 -8.40
C MET A 158 14.38 4.68 -7.87
N LEU A 159 13.83 4.63 -6.65
CA LEU A 159 13.08 5.72 -6.03
C LEU A 159 13.88 6.50 -4.97
N LYS A 160 15.16 6.18 -4.78
CA LYS A 160 16.02 6.85 -3.80
C LYS A 160 15.99 8.37 -3.97
N GLY A 161 15.64 9.10 -2.90
CA GLY A 161 15.55 10.56 -2.92
C GLY A 161 14.30 11.12 -3.60
N TRP A 162 13.38 10.25 -4.04
CA TRP A 162 12.09 10.64 -4.61
C TRP A 162 10.94 10.14 -3.73
N ILE A 163 10.90 8.82 -3.47
CA ILE A 163 9.92 8.18 -2.59
C ILE A 163 10.70 7.33 -1.59
N ASP A 164 10.96 7.89 -0.41
CA ASP A 164 11.85 7.28 0.57
C ASP A 164 11.17 6.23 1.44
N ASN A 165 9.85 6.15 1.43
CA ASN A 165 9.12 5.15 2.19
C ASN A 165 8.69 4.01 1.29
N ILE A 166 9.19 2.81 1.60
CA ILE A 166 8.79 1.57 0.95
C ILE A 166 8.15 0.70 2.03
N GLN A 167 6.84 0.49 1.90
CA GLN A 167 6.05 -0.33 2.81
C GLN A 167 6.04 -1.79 2.34
N VAL A 168 6.07 -2.73 3.27
CA VAL A 168 5.77 -4.15 2.98
C VAL A 168 4.34 -4.51 3.39
N SER A 169 3.61 -5.18 2.50
CA SER A 169 2.30 -5.75 2.83
C SER A 169 2.44 -7.10 3.54
N TRP A 170 2.67 -7.07 4.85
CA TRP A 170 2.69 -8.29 5.67
C TRP A 170 1.39 -9.11 5.66
N PRO A 171 0.17 -8.56 5.44
CA PRO A 171 -1.03 -9.40 5.29
C PRO A 171 -0.97 -10.32 4.08
N LYS A 172 -0.20 -9.95 3.05
CA LYS A 172 -0.01 -10.74 1.83
C LYS A 172 1.20 -11.67 1.93
N LEU A 173 2.31 -11.19 2.49
CA LEU A 173 3.60 -11.90 2.50
C LEU A 173 3.88 -12.68 3.80
N GLY A 174 3.17 -12.37 4.89
CA GLY A 174 3.46 -12.86 6.23
C GLY A 174 4.52 -12.04 6.96
N LEU A 175 4.51 -12.12 8.31
CA LEU A 175 5.43 -11.34 9.15
C LEU A 175 6.89 -11.77 9.04
N GLU A 176 7.15 -13.06 8.89
CA GLU A 176 8.51 -13.58 8.73
C GLU A 176 9.19 -12.96 7.50
N ARG A 177 8.48 -12.97 6.36
CA ARG A 177 8.93 -12.33 5.12
C ARG A 177 9.03 -10.82 5.27
N ALA A 178 8.06 -10.18 5.92
CA ALA A 178 8.12 -8.74 6.17
C ALA A 178 9.35 -8.34 7.00
N ARG A 179 9.70 -9.14 8.01
CA ARG A 179 10.91 -8.98 8.82
C ARG A 179 12.17 -9.10 7.96
N GLU A 180 12.26 -10.10 7.09
CA GLU A 180 13.39 -10.23 6.17
C GLU A 180 13.52 -9.04 5.22
N LEU A 181 12.40 -8.56 4.65
CA LEU A 181 12.38 -7.48 3.67
C LEU A 181 12.85 -6.12 4.24
N LEU A 182 12.87 -5.94 5.56
CA LEU A 182 13.52 -4.79 6.21
C LEU A 182 15.04 -4.70 5.92
N ASN A 183 15.66 -5.80 5.47
CA ASN A 183 17.04 -5.81 4.97
C ASN A 183 17.15 -5.59 3.45
N TYR A 184 16.02 -5.50 2.74
CA TYR A 184 15.93 -5.32 1.29
C TYR A 184 15.37 -3.93 0.91
N GLY A 185 15.55 -2.93 1.79
CA GLY A 185 15.17 -1.54 1.52
C GLY A 185 13.77 -1.13 1.99
N VAL A 186 13.00 -2.04 2.60
CA VAL A 186 11.77 -1.70 3.32
C VAL A 186 12.11 -0.93 4.60
N ASN A 187 11.36 0.14 4.85
CA ASN A 187 11.45 0.91 6.10
C ASN A 187 10.08 1.08 6.78
N ASP A 188 9.02 0.51 6.23
CA ASP A 188 7.68 0.62 6.76
C ASP A 188 6.95 -0.73 6.78
N LEU A 189 6.43 -1.11 7.94
CA LEU A 189 5.61 -2.31 8.13
C LEU A 189 4.11 -2.00 8.02
N GLY A 190 3.75 -0.76 7.65
CA GLY A 190 2.37 -0.28 7.63
C GLY A 190 1.82 -0.10 9.04
N GLY A 191 0.52 -0.36 9.22
CA GLY A 191 -0.18 -0.14 10.48
C GLY A 191 -0.55 -1.41 11.24
N THR A 192 -1.01 -1.23 12.47
CA THR A 192 -1.73 -2.23 13.26
C THR A 192 -3.12 -2.40 12.65
N LEU A 193 -3.25 -3.28 11.65
CA LEU A 193 -4.53 -3.50 10.96
C LEU A 193 -5.53 -4.14 11.91
N MET A 194 -6.60 -3.44 12.28
CA MET A 194 -7.60 -3.97 13.22
C MET A 194 -8.41 -5.13 12.62
N ASN A 195 -8.68 -5.07 11.30
CA ASN A 195 -9.33 -6.14 10.57
C ASN A 195 -9.06 -5.99 9.05
N GLU A 196 -8.26 -6.88 8.48
CA GLU A 196 -8.02 -6.90 7.03
C GLU A 196 -8.99 -7.90 6.40
N SER A 197 -10.11 -7.43 5.88
CA SER A 197 -11.13 -8.28 5.26
C SER A 197 -10.85 -8.58 3.78
N ILE A 198 -10.14 -7.67 3.10
CA ILE A 198 -9.93 -7.72 1.65
C ILE A 198 -8.95 -8.85 1.27
N SER A 199 -7.72 -8.86 1.80
CA SER A 199 -6.78 -9.96 1.53
C SER A 199 -7.27 -11.28 2.12
N ARG A 200 -7.99 -11.28 3.27
CA ARG A 200 -8.67 -12.51 3.74
C ARG A 200 -9.72 -13.01 2.74
N SER A 201 -10.55 -12.14 2.18
CA SER A 201 -11.51 -12.51 1.13
C SER A 201 -10.81 -13.04 -0.14
N ALA A 202 -9.62 -12.53 -0.44
CA ALA A 202 -8.77 -13.03 -1.52
C ALA A 202 -8.03 -14.35 -1.18
N GLY A 203 -8.08 -14.82 0.07
CA GLY A 203 -7.51 -16.09 0.54
C GLY A 203 -6.14 -16.00 1.21
N ALA A 204 -5.75 -14.82 1.71
CA ALA A 204 -4.50 -14.61 2.45
C ALA A 204 -4.61 -15.14 3.89
N ASP A 205 -3.52 -15.77 4.36
CA ASP A 205 -3.48 -16.46 5.66
C ASP A 205 -3.07 -15.54 6.83
N PHE A 206 -2.68 -14.28 6.55
CA PHE A 206 -2.02 -13.39 7.50
C PHE A 206 -2.79 -12.09 7.86
N GLY A 207 -4.05 -11.93 7.45
CA GLY A 207 -4.83 -10.69 7.66
C GLY A 207 -5.40 -10.47 9.08
N GLN A 208 -4.72 -10.96 10.11
CA GLN A 208 -5.14 -10.80 11.51
C GLN A 208 -4.51 -9.57 12.15
N GLU A 209 -5.16 -9.06 13.19
CA GLU A 209 -4.66 -7.89 13.91
C GLU A 209 -3.29 -8.16 14.53
N ILE A 210 -2.35 -7.24 14.33
CA ILE A 210 -1.04 -7.20 14.99
C ILE A 210 -0.95 -5.92 15.80
N THR A 211 -0.55 -6.06 17.06
CA THR A 211 -0.42 -4.95 18.00
C THR A 211 0.88 -4.18 17.78
N SER A 212 0.93 -2.94 18.28
CA SER A 212 2.15 -2.14 18.24
C SER A 212 3.31 -2.82 18.97
N PHE A 213 3.03 -3.47 20.11
CA PHE A 213 4.02 -4.23 20.89
C PHE A 213 4.69 -5.34 20.08
N GLU A 214 3.92 -6.07 19.28
CA GLU A 214 4.43 -7.15 18.45
C GLU A 214 5.26 -6.64 17.26
N LEU A 215 4.83 -5.54 16.62
CA LEU A 215 5.63 -4.90 15.56
C LEU A 215 6.97 -4.37 16.12
N VAL A 216 6.95 -3.75 17.29
CA VAL A 216 8.17 -3.25 17.97
C VAL A 216 9.14 -4.40 18.26
N LYS A 217 8.65 -5.53 18.78
CA LYS A 217 9.46 -6.75 18.97
C LYS A 217 10.07 -7.24 17.66
N LEU A 218 9.26 -7.33 16.60
CA LEU A 218 9.72 -7.80 15.30
C LEU A 218 10.83 -6.91 14.74
N ILE A 219 10.67 -5.58 14.81
CA ILE A 219 11.69 -4.63 14.34
C ILE A 219 13.00 -4.77 15.13
N ARG A 220 12.92 -4.87 16.47
CA ARG A 220 14.12 -5.02 17.31
C ARG A 220 14.82 -6.37 17.14
N SER A 221 14.10 -7.44 16.81
CA SER A 221 14.69 -8.78 16.58
C SER A 221 15.73 -8.81 15.46
N ILE A 222 15.80 -7.78 14.62
CA ILE A 222 16.79 -7.60 13.56
C ILE A 222 17.66 -6.35 13.76
N GLY A 223 17.71 -5.82 14.99
CA GLY A 223 18.57 -4.67 15.34
C GLY A 223 18.16 -3.33 14.72
N LYS A 224 16.91 -3.19 14.24
CA LYS A 224 16.38 -1.92 13.70
C LYS A 224 15.72 -1.10 14.81
N ILE A 225 15.56 0.21 14.58
CA ILE A 225 14.90 1.14 15.50
C ILE A 225 13.41 1.23 15.16
N PRO A 226 12.51 0.83 16.08
CA PRO A 226 11.07 0.97 15.87
C PRO A 226 10.61 2.41 16.13
N LEU A 227 9.91 2.99 15.14
CA LEU A 227 9.36 4.34 15.19
C LEU A 227 7.87 4.30 14.85
N GLN A 228 7.03 4.88 15.70
CA GLN A 228 5.65 5.20 15.37
C GLN A 228 5.60 6.46 14.52
N ARG A 229 4.77 6.44 13.47
CA ARG A 229 4.58 7.57 12.55
C ARG A 229 3.10 7.94 12.41
N THR A 230 2.85 9.17 11.95
CA THR A 230 1.54 9.54 11.39
C THR A 230 1.34 8.91 10.01
N THR A 231 0.14 9.06 9.43
CA THR A 231 -0.13 8.70 8.03
C THR A 231 0.82 9.40 7.06
N LEU A 232 1.21 10.65 7.35
CA LEU A 232 2.12 11.46 6.53
C LEU A 232 3.58 11.34 6.97
N TYR A 233 3.96 10.21 7.58
CA TYR A 233 5.33 9.86 7.95
C TYR A 233 6.02 10.82 8.94
N GLN A 234 5.26 11.65 9.65
CA GLN A 234 5.83 12.43 10.76
C GLN A 234 6.11 11.50 11.95
N PRO A 235 7.30 11.57 12.58
CA PRO A 235 7.61 10.77 13.75
C PRO A 235 6.68 11.15 14.92
N LEU A 236 6.10 10.15 15.58
CA LEU A 236 5.26 10.32 16.76
C LEU A 236 5.94 9.80 18.02
N PHE A 237 6.49 8.60 17.97
CA PHE A 237 7.09 7.97 19.15
C PHE A 237 8.26 7.07 18.77
N ASP A 238 9.40 7.27 19.43
CA ASP A 238 10.60 6.44 19.29
C ASP A 238 10.57 5.33 20.36
N PHE A 239 10.44 4.08 19.91
CA PHE A 239 10.43 2.90 20.78
C PHE A 239 11.83 2.30 20.93
N SER A 240 12.93 3.04 20.78
CA SER A 240 14.29 2.52 21.01
C SER A 240 14.52 2.12 22.47
N GLN A 241 13.99 2.89 23.42
CA GLN A 241 14.23 2.70 24.86
C GLN A 241 12.97 2.29 25.66
N LYS A 242 11.79 2.29 25.03
CA LYS A 242 10.52 2.02 25.71
C LYS A 242 9.63 1.12 24.87
N ASP A 243 8.90 0.24 25.53
CA ASP A 243 7.86 -0.57 24.89
C ASP A 243 6.54 0.20 24.79
N PRO A 244 5.76 0.01 23.72
CA PRO A 244 4.38 0.45 23.69
C PRO A 244 3.57 -0.29 24.75
N ILE A 245 2.44 0.29 25.13
CA ILE A 245 1.50 -0.37 26.05
C ILE A 245 1.06 -1.70 25.42
N LYS A 246 1.24 -2.78 26.18
CA LYS A 246 0.82 -4.11 25.74
C LYS A 246 -0.69 -4.20 25.81
N THR A 247 -1.34 -4.21 24.64
CA THR A 247 -2.78 -4.41 24.51
C THR A 247 -3.09 -5.83 24.03
N ARG A 248 -4.32 -6.29 24.27
CA ARG A 248 -4.87 -7.46 23.56
C ARG A 248 -5.35 -7.01 22.19
N PRO A 249 -5.38 -7.90 21.18
CA PRO A 249 -6.03 -7.56 19.92
C PRO A 249 -7.52 -7.24 20.17
N LEU A 250 -8.07 -6.31 19.39
CA LEU A 250 -9.47 -5.94 19.41
C LEU A 250 -10.37 -7.09 18.94
N VAL A 251 -9.88 -7.92 18.02
CA VAL A 251 -10.56 -9.12 17.54
C VAL A 251 -9.74 -10.37 17.82
N ASP A 252 -10.40 -11.41 18.35
CA ASP A 252 -9.75 -12.70 18.60
C ASP A 252 -9.15 -13.29 17.32
N ARG A 253 -7.89 -13.72 17.43
CA ARG A 253 -7.14 -14.29 16.31
C ARG A 253 -7.50 -15.75 16.14
N THR A 254 -7.95 -16.10 14.94
CA THR A 254 -8.33 -17.48 14.56
C THR A 254 -7.14 -18.37 14.18
N SER A 255 -5.93 -17.81 14.06
CA SER A 255 -4.72 -18.49 13.58
C SER A 255 -3.59 -18.16 14.53
N LYS A 256 -2.85 -19.19 14.94
CA LYS A 256 -1.71 -19.03 15.83
C LYS A 256 -0.41 -18.78 15.08
N LYS A 257 -0.32 -19.11 13.79
CA LYS A 257 0.92 -19.03 12.98
C LYS A 257 1.66 -17.70 13.14
N THR A 258 0.93 -16.59 13.04
CA THR A 258 1.50 -15.25 13.11
C THR A 258 2.05 -14.92 14.49
N ILE A 259 1.35 -15.36 15.53
CA ILE A 259 1.74 -15.16 16.94
C ILE A 259 2.89 -16.06 17.32
N ASP A 260 2.84 -17.33 16.90
CA ASP A 260 3.86 -18.33 17.19
C ASP A 260 5.22 -17.87 16.67
N PHE A 261 5.27 -17.31 15.46
CA PHE A 261 6.47 -16.68 14.91
C PHE A 261 6.98 -15.54 15.80
N ILE A 262 6.12 -14.58 16.17
CA ILE A 262 6.53 -13.44 17.00
C ILE A 262 7.02 -13.89 18.39
N ASN A 263 6.40 -14.91 18.97
CA ASN A 263 6.78 -15.44 20.28
C ASN A 263 8.15 -16.14 20.28
N GLN A 264 8.68 -16.50 19.10
CA GLN A 264 10.01 -17.10 18.94
C GLN A 264 11.12 -16.05 18.75
N LEU A 265 10.78 -14.76 18.61
CA LEU A 265 11.73 -13.63 18.48
C LEU A 265 12.18 -13.11 19.84
#